data_AF-A0A971AVB4-F1
#
_entry.id   AF-A0A971AVB4-F1
#
_cell.length_a   1.000
_cell.length_b   1.000
_cell.length_c   1.000
_cell.angle_alpha   90.00
_cell.angle_beta   90.00
_cell.angle_gamma   90.00
#
_symmetry.space_group_name_H-M   'P 1'
#
loop_
_entity.id
_entity.type
_entity.pdbx_description
1 polymer ?
#
loop_
_entity_poly.entity_id
_entity_poly.type
_entity_poly.pdbx_seq_one_letter_code
_entity_poly.pdbx_strand_id
1 'polypeptide(L)'
;MNRLFAIIAIIVAIVLLIFGLVFLIAADSGSRFLTAVALLAAGALLVWFAVRTLRRLRELDPENLGTAIVDLARRVGGDVSVAQVRAEFKIDQQRALEALERLRQQGLAQLEHRGEQTVYLFKGVLPAKAVRKCPYCGSEFPVRAAVRQCPNCGGTLEIAKQ
;
A
#
# COMPACT_ATOMS: atom_id res chain seq x y z
N MET A 1 -1.69 -10.57 20.41
CA MET A 1 -1.53 -11.99 20.02
C MET A 1 -0.35 -12.08 19.07
N ASN A 2 0.68 -12.82 19.47
CA ASN A 2 1.95 -12.86 18.74
C ASN A 2 1.78 -13.59 17.41
N ARG A 3 2.45 -13.10 16.35
CA ARG A 3 2.49 -13.75 15.02
C ARG A 3 2.81 -15.26 15.12
N LEU A 4 3.62 -15.63 16.11
CA LEU A 4 3.98 -17.01 16.43
C LEU A 4 2.76 -17.91 16.70
N PHE A 5 1.77 -17.43 17.47
CA PHE A 5 0.57 -18.19 17.80
C PHE A 5 -0.28 -18.47 16.55
N ALA A 6 -0.38 -17.50 15.65
CA ALA A 6 -1.12 -17.65 14.40
C ALA A 6 -0.44 -18.65 13.45
N ILE A 7 0.89 -18.64 13.38
CA ILE A 7 1.68 -19.59 12.58
C ILE A 7 1.50 -21.02 13.14
N ILE A 8 1.63 -21.19 14.46
CA ILE A 8 1.43 -22.50 15.11
C ILE A 8 0.00 -23.02 14.86
N ALA A 9 -1.01 -22.16 15.01
CA ALA A 9 -2.40 -22.53 14.75
C ALA A 9 -2.64 -23.01 13.31
N ILE A 10 -2.01 -22.35 12.31
CA ILE A 10 -2.09 -22.76 10.90
C ILE A 10 -1.45 -24.14 10.70
N ILE A 11 -0.26 -24.37 11.25
CA ILE A 11 0.44 -25.66 11.12
C ILE A 11 -0.41 -26.78 11.73
N VAL A 12 -0.94 -26.57 12.94
CA VAL A 12 -1.81 -27.55 13.63
C VAL A 12 -3.07 -27.81 12.81
N ALA A 13 -3.69 -26.78 12.23
CA ALA A 13 -4.89 -26.94 11.40
C ALA A 13 -4.62 -27.74 10.12
N ILE A 14 -3.47 -27.53 9.46
CA ILE A 14 -3.05 -28.31 8.28
C ILE A 14 -2.90 -29.79 8.64
N VAL A 15 -2.22 -30.09 9.75
CA VAL A 15 -2.05 -31.47 10.22
C VAL A 15 -3.41 -32.11 10.51
N LEU A 16 -4.30 -31.40 11.21
CA LEU A 16 -5.65 -31.88 11.51
C LEU A 16 -6.49 -32.16 10.25
N LEU A 17 -6.40 -31.30 9.23
CA LEU A 17 -7.10 -31.49 7.96
C LEU A 17 -6.56 -32.69 7.18
N ILE A 18 -5.24 -32.89 7.16
CA ILE A 18 -4.62 -34.06 6.52
C ILE A 18 -5.09 -35.35 7.21
N PHE A 19 -5.05 -35.40 8.55
CA PHE A 19 -5.55 -36.55 9.30
C PHE A 19 -7.05 -36.79 9.09
N GLY A 20 -7.87 -35.73 9.08
CA GLY A 20 -9.29 -35.81 8.77
C GLY A 20 -9.56 -36.37 7.37
N LEU A 21 -8.80 -35.95 6.37
CA LEU A 21 -8.91 -36.43 4.99
C LEU A 21 -8.50 -37.91 4.87
N VAL A 22 -7.40 -38.30 5.52
CA VAL A 22 -6.95 -39.71 5.54
C VAL A 22 -8.00 -40.61 6.20
N PHE A 23 -8.59 -40.17 7.32
CA PHE A 23 -9.67 -40.90 7.98
C PHE A 23 -10.95 -40.97 7.14
N LEU A 24 -11.25 -39.92 6.37
CA LEU A 24 -12.39 -39.89 5.46
C LEU A 24 -12.22 -40.90 4.31
N ILE A 25 -11.02 -40.99 3.73
CA ILE A 25 -10.71 -41.94 2.66
C ILE A 25 -10.73 -43.40 3.18
N ALA A 26 -10.34 -43.61 4.43
CA ALA A 26 -10.34 -44.93 5.08
C ALA A 26 -11.68 -45.33 5.74
N ALA A 27 -12.76 -44.56 5.52
CA ALA A 27 -14.04 -44.77 6.17
C ALA A 27 -14.83 -45.93 5.55
N ASP A 28 -14.61 -47.14 6.07
CA ASP A 28 -15.39 -48.36 5.73
C ASP A 28 -16.51 -48.64 6.75
N SER A 29 -16.58 -47.89 7.85
CA SER A 29 -17.57 -48.08 8.91
C SER A 29 -18.09 -46.74 9.45
N GLY A 30 -19.36 -46.72 9.88
CA GLY A 30 -20.05 -45.48 10.29
C GLY A 30 -19.40 -44.73 11.44
N SER A 31 -18.69 -45.41 12.34
CA SER A 31 -17.95 -44.78 13.45
C SER A 31 -16.69 -44.03 12.98
N ARG A 32 -16.01 -44.51 11.92
CA ARG A 32 -14.84 -43.85 11.33
C ARG A 32 -15.23 -42.62 10.49
N PHE A 33 -16.43 -42.65 9.91
CA PHE A 33 -16.98 -41.50 9.20
C PHE A 33 -17.25 -40.32 10.16
N LEU A 34 -17.83 -40.59 11.34
CA LEU A 34 -18.10 -39.56 12.34
C LEU A 34 -16.82 -38.90 12.87
N THR A 35 -15.75 -39.67 13.11
CA THR A 35 -14.46 -39.10 13.52
C THR A 35 -13.81 -38.28 12.41
N ALA A 36 -13.88 -38.72 11.15
CA ALA A 36 -13.38 -37.95 10.01
C ALA A 36 -14.08 -36.58 9.88
N VAL A 37 -15.41 -36.57 10.00
CA VAL A 37 -16.21 -35.33 9.95
C VAL A 37 -15.88 -34.42 11.13
N ALA A 38 -15.73 -34.96 12.35
CA ALA A 38 -15.37 -34.17 13.52
C ALA A 38 -13.98 -33.51 13.38
N LEU A 39 -12.99 -34.26 12.87
CA LEU A 39 -11.64 -33.73 12.60
C LEU A 39 -11.65 -32.65 11.51
N LEU A 40 -12.39 -32.86 10.41
CA LEU A 40 -12.52 -31.85 9.35
C LEU A 40 -13.24 -30.58 9.84
N ALA A 41 -14.31 -30.73 10.62
CA ALA A 41 -15.04 -29.60 11.19
C ALA A 41 -14.16 -28.80 12.17
N ALA A 42 -13.42 -29.49 13.04
CA ALA A 42 -12.48 -28.86 13.96
C ALA A 42 -11.35 -28.13 13.21
N GLY A 43 -10.75 -28.78 12.19
CA GLY A 43 -9.73 -28.17 11.34
C GLY A 43 -10.26 -26.95 10.59
N ALA A 44 -11.44 -27.02 10.00
CA ALA A 44 -12.08 -25.91 9.29
C ALA A 44 -12.39 -24.72 10.21
N LEU A 45 -12.89 -24.97 11.43
CA LEU A 45 -13.10 -23.93 12.45
C LEU A 45 -11.79 -23.23 12.82
N LEU A 46 -10.71 -24.00 13.00
CA LEU A 46 -9.39 -23.48 13.33
C LEU A 46 -8.83 -22.63 12.18
N VAL A 47 -8.94 -23.08 10.93
CA VAL A 47 -8.57 -22.29 9.74
C VAL A 47 -9.40 -21.01 9.66
N TRP A 48 -10.72 -21.09 9.85
CA TRP A 48 -11.58 -19.91 9.82
C TRP A 48 -11.18 -18.89 10.89
N PHE A 49 -10.91 -19.34 12.12
CA PHE A 49 -10.46 -18.49 13.21
C PHE A 49 -9.08 -17.87 12.93
N ALA A 50 -8.14 -18.67 12.43
CA ALA A 50 -6.80 -18.23 12.02
C ALA A 50 -6.89 -17.19 10.90
N VAL A 51 -7.65 -17.44 9.84
CA VAL A 51 -7.85 -16.48 8.74
C VAL A 51 -8.51 -15.20 9.24
N ARG A 52 -9.51 -15.29 10.13
CA ARG A 52 -10.16 -14.11 10.70
C ARG A 52 -9.20 -13.27 11.54
N THR A 53 -8.35 -13.92 12.34
CA THR A 53 -7.31 -13.22 13.12
C THR A 53 -6.19 -12.67 12.25
N LEU A 54 -5.76 -13.38 11.19
CA LEU A 54 -4.82 -12.87 10.19
C LEU A 54 -5.39 -11.68 9.42
N ARG A 55 -6.68 -11.69 9.04
CA ARG A 55 -7.33 -10.54 8.40
C ARG A 55 -7.28 -9.30 9.29
N ARG A 56 -7.50 -9.49 10.60
CA ARG A 56 -7.38 -8.42 11.61
C ARG A 56 -5.95 -7.92 11.78
N LEU A 57 -4.95 -8.78 11.57
CA LEU A 57 -3.54 -8.42 11.56
C LEU A 57 -3.11 -7.77 10.23
N ARG A 58 -3.80 -8.06 9.11
CA ARG A 58 -3.54 -7.48 7.78
C ARG A 58 -3.95 -6.01 7.68
N GLU A 59 -4.85 -5.53 8.54
CA GLU A 59 -5.08 -4.10 8.74
C GLU A 59 -3.83 -3.36 9.30
N LEU A 60 -2.80 -4.10 9.74
CA LEU A 60 -1.51 -3.56 10.17
C LEU A 60 -0.35 -3.85 9.21
N ASP A 61 -0.59 -4.32 7.97
CA ASP A 61 0.51 -4.67 7.07
C ASP A 61 1.21 -3.40 6.53
N PRO A 62 2.43 -3.06 7.00
CA PRO A 62 3.07 -1.78 6.71
C PRO A 62 3.61 -1.69 5.28
N GLU A 63 3.81 -2.83 4.60
CA GLU A 63 4.33 -2.88 3.23
C GLU A 63 3.29 -2.44 2.21
N ASN A 64 2.04 -2.88 2.35
CA ASN A 64 0.94 -2.42 1.50
C ASN A 64 0.64 -0.92 1.71
N LEU A 65 0.83 -0.43 2.95
CA LEU A 65 0.64 0.97 3.27
C LEU A 65 1.63 1.86 2.51
N GLY A 66 2.88 1.41 2.34
CA GLY A 66 3.90 2.12 1.58
C GLY A 66 3.51 2.30 0.11
N THR A 67 3.11 1.23 -0.57
CA THR A 67 2.66 1.28 -1.97
C THR A 67 1.42 2.15 -2.14
N ALA A 68 0.45 2.03 -1.22
CA ALA A 68 -0.76 2.82 -1.28
C ALA A 68 -0.53 4.33 -1.03
N ILE A 69 0.43 4.68 -0.16
CA ILE A 69 0.86 6.08 0.05
C ILE A 69 1.54 6.63 -1.21
N VAL A 70 2.37 5.83 -1.88
CA VAL A 70 2.98 6.22 -3.17
C VAL A 70 1.91 6.45 -4.24
N ASP A 71 0.89 5.60 -4.31
CA ASP A 71 -0.24 5.79 -5.23
C ASP A 71 -1.10 7.02 -4.86
N LEU A 72 -1.26 7.31 -3.57
CA LEU A 72 -1.87 8.56 -3.12
C LEU A 72 -1.03 9.76 -3.59
N ALA A 73 0.29 9.70 -3.44
CA ALA A 73 1.19 10.74 -3.94
C ALA A 73 1.08 10.94 -5.47
N ARG A 74 0.93 9.84 -6.25
CA ARG A 74 0.68 9.91 -7.71
C ARG A 74 -0.56 10.75 -8.02
N ARG A 75 -1.64 10.57 -7.25
CA ARG A 75 -2.94 11.21 -7.49
C ARG A 75 -2.97 12.68 -7.07
N VAL A 76 -2.29 13.01 -5.97
CA VAL A 76 -2.31 14.36 -5.37
C VAL A 76 -1.26 15.29 -6.00
N GLY A 77 -0.24 14.75 -6.68
CA GLY A 77 0.76 15.54 -7.40
C GLY A 77 2.15 15.55 -6.77
N GLY A 78 2.43 14.58 -5.89
CA GLY A 78 3.76 14.32 -5.35
C GLY A 78 4.02 14.87 -3.95
N ASP A 79 3.14 15.67 -3.37
CA ASP A 79 3.21 16.12 -1.98
C ASP A 79 2.10 15.48 -1.12
N VAL A 80 2.50 14.88 0.00
CA VAL A 80 1.58 14.20 0.90
C VAL A 80 1.89 14.58 2.35
N SER A 81 0.87 15.06 3.07
CA SER A 81 0.98 15.36 4.49
C SER A 81 0.55 14.18 5.37
N VAL A 82 1.02 14.17 6.62
CA VAL A 82 0.59 13.16 7.61
C VAL A 82 -0.93 13.19 7.81
N ALA A 83 -1.53 14.38 7.84
CA ALA A 83 -2.97 14.54 7.97
C ALA A 83 -3.75 13.90 6.81
N GLN A 84 -3.22 14.01 5.60
CA GLN A 84 -3.84 13.46 4.39
C GLN A 84 -3.76 11.94 4.33
N VAL A 85 -2.62 11.35 4.71
CA VAL A 85 -2.48 9.90 4.86
C VAL A 85 -3.46 9.36 5.91
N ARG A 86 -3.61 10.05 7.04
CA ARG A 86 -4.59 9.67 8.07
C ARG A 86 -6.02 9.73 7.56
N ALA A 87 -6.37 10.78 6.82
CA ALA A 87 -7.71 10.96 6.28
C ALA A 87 -8.07 9.85 5.27
N GLU A 88 -7.13 9.52 4.37
CA GLU A 88 -7.35 8.51 3.33
C GLU A 88 -7.41 7.09 3.89
N PHE A 89 -6.45 6.72 4.74
CA PHE A 89 -6.29 5.34 5.21
C PHE A 89 -6.96 5.07 6.57
N LYS A 90 -7.56 6.09 7.20
CA LYS A 90 -8.23 6.00 8.52
C LYS A 90 -7.35 5.35 9.60
N ILE A 91 -6.07 5.73 9.61
CA ILE A 91 -5.06 5.20 10.55
C ILE A 91 -4.66 6.23 11.62
N ASP A 92 -4.11 5.72 12.71
CA ASP A 92 -3.52 6.53 13.78
C ASP A 92 -2.29 7.32 13.29
N GLN A 93 -2.05 8.46 13.94
CA GLN A 93 -0.99 9.38 13.56
C GLN A 93 0.41 8.77 13.66
N GLN A 94 0.70 7.99 14.71
CA GLN A 94 1.99 7.33 14.86
C GLN A 94 2.28 6.36 13.71
N ARG A 95 1.28 5.59 13.26
CA ARG A 95 1.44 4.65 12.14
C ARG A 95 1.65 5.36 10.81
N ALA A 96 0.93 6.45 10.57
CA ALA A 96 1.13 7.27 9.39
C ALA A 96 2.54 7.86 9.34
N LEU A 97 3.03 8.35 10.48
CA LEU A 97 4.39 8.87 10.63
C LEU A 97 5.44 7.78 10.39
N GLU A 98 5.31 6.62 11.04
CA GLU A 98 6.24 5.49 10.86
C GLU A 98 6.30 5.02 9.40
N ALA A 99 5.18 4.98 8.70
CA ALA A 99 5.15 4.58 7.30
C ALA A 99 5.81 5.61 6.38
N LEU A 100 5.53 6.90 6.57
CA LEU A 100 6.17 7.98 5.82
C LEU A 100 7.68 8.05 6.10
N GLU A 101 8.08 7.79 7.35
CA GLU A 101 9.47 7.76 7.75
C GLU A 101 10.23 6.57 7.15
N ARG A 102 9.60 5.38 7.07
CA ARG A 102 10.15 4.24 6.32
C ARG A 102 10.34 4.56 4.84
N LEU A 103 9.36 5.21 4.20
CA LEU A 103 9.48 5.65 2.81
C LEU A 103 10.59 6.69 2.63
N ARG A 104 10.82 7.55 3.63
CA ARG A 104 11.95 8.48 3.67
C ARG A 104 13.29 7.74 3.75
N GLN A 105 13.40 6.74 4.63
CA GLN A 105 14.60 5.91 4.78
C GLN A 105 14.92 5.10 3.50
N GLN A 106 13.89 4.67 2.77
CA GLN A 106 14.03 4.01 1.47
C GLN A 106 14.40 4.97 0.33
N GLY A 107 14.49 6.29 0.59
CA GLY A 107 14.81 7.31 -0.41
C GLY A 107 13.66 7.66 -1.36
N LEU A 108 12.45 7.17 -1.10
CA LEU A 108 11.26 7.41 -1.92
C LEU A 108 10.57 8.74 -1.59
N ALA A 109 10.73 9.22 -0.35
CA ALA A 109 10.18 10.48 0.13
C ALA A 109 11.29 11.39 0.70
N GLN A 110 11.12 12.71 0.55
CA GLN A 110 11.92 13.71 1.24
C GLN A 110 11.02 14.58 2.10
N LEU A 111 11.49 14.93 3.30
CA LEU A 111 10.75 15.80 4.20
C LEU A 111 11.03 17.25 3.81
N GLU A 112 9.99 18.00 3.48
CA GLU A 112 10.06 19.40 3.09
C GLU A 112 9.13 20.20 3.99
N HIS A 113 9.65 21.30 4.55
CA HIS A 113 8.87 22.19 5.40
C HIS A 113 8.33 23.32 4.52
N ARG A 114 7.04 23.27 4.17
CA ARG A 114 6.40 24.31 3.37
C ARG A 114 5.55 25.17 4.31
N GLY A 115 6.17 26.20 4.89
CA GLY A 115 5.54 27.07 5.87
C GLY A 115 5.33 26.36 7.22
N GLU A 116 4.09 26.35 7.73
CA GLU A 116 3.73 25.72 9.01
C GLU A 116 3.40 24.21 8.91
N GLN A 117 3.49 23.60 7.72
CA GLN A 117 3.14 22.20 7.52
C GLN A 117 4.34 21.37 7.04
N THR A 118 4.59 20.26 7.76
CA THR A 118 5.54 19.23 7.34
C THR A 118 4.91 18.38 6.24
N VAL A 119 5.50 18.41 5.05
CA VAL A 119 5.00 17.67 3.88
C VAL A 119 6.08 16.69 3.41
N TYR A 120 5.68 15.50 3.00
CA TYR A 120 6.57 14.51 2.40
C TYR A 120 6.46 14.58 0.88
N LEU A 121 7.57 14.91 0.21
CA LEU A 121 7.68 15.06 -1.22
C LEU A 121 8.22 13.77 -1.87
N PHE A 122 7.46 13.21 -2.80
CA PHE A 122 7.76 11.95 -3.47
C PHE A 122 8.41 12.18 -4.84
N LYS A 123 9.73 12.35 -4.88
CA LYS A 123 10.51 12.73 -6.08
C LYS A 123 10.30 11.84 -7.32
N GLY A 124 10.12 10.53 -7.12
CA GLY A 124 9.88 9.59 -8.22
C GLY A 124 8.46 9.64 -8.82
N VAL A 125 7.60 10.49 -8.28
CA VAL A 125 6.16 10.48 -8.52
C VAL A 125 5.61 11.87 -8.87
N LEU A 126 6.45 12.92 -8.76
CA LEU A 126 6.06 14.21 -9.30
C LEU A 126 5.77 14.01 -10.80
N PRO A 127 4.61 14.46 -11.30
CA PRO A 127 4.40 14.48 -12.73
C PRO A 127 5.52 15.33 -13.31
N ALA A 128 6.36 14.72 -14.16
CA ALA A 128 7.43 15.41 -14.88
C ALA A 128 6.84 16.71 -15.42
N LYS A 129 7.24 17.83 -14.83
CA LYS A 129 6.58 19.11 -15.07
C LYS A 129 7.14 19.54 -16.41
N ALA A 130 6.52 19.08 -17.49
CA ALA A 130 6.89 19.51 -18.82
C ALA A 130 6.61 21.01 -18.87
N VAL A 131 7.68 21.80 -18.89
CA VAL A 131 7.60 23.25 -18.98
C VAL A 131 8.01 23.62 -20.41
N ARG A 132 7.18 24.41 -21.08
CA ARG A 132 7.56 25.01 -22.35
C ARG A 132 8.47 26.18 -22.02
N LYS A 133 9.76 26.06 -22.38
CA LYS A 133 10.71 27.17 -22.30
C LYS A 133 10.75 27.86 -23.65
N CYS A 134 10.64 29.18 -23.63
CA CYS A 134 10.97 29.97 -24.81
C CYS A 134 12.50 30.12 -24.88
N PRO A 135 13.17 29.65 -25.95
CA PRO A 135 14.63 29.77 -26.08
C PRO A 135 15.09 31.23 -26.24
N TYR A 136 14.18 32.14 -26.60
CA TYR A 136 14.51 33.53 -26.88
C TYR A 136 14.42 34.46 -25.67
N CYS A 137 13.42 34.27 -24.80
CA CYS A 137 13.21 35.16 -23.63
C CYS A 137 13.25 34.44 -22.28
N GLY A 138 13.45 33.12 -22.28
CA GLY A 138 13.56 32.32 -21.05
C GLY A 138 12.26 32.13 -20.27
N SER A 139 11.13 32.67 -20.74
CA SER A 139 9.84 32.53 -20.08
C SER A 139 9.39 31.08 -20.03
N GLU A 140 8.95 30.65 -18.85
CA GLU A 140 8.45 29.30 -18.56
C GLU A 140 6.93 29.28 -18.57
N PHE A 141 6.33 28.44 -19.42
CA PHE A 141 4.87 28.26 -19.47
C PHE A 141 4.48 26.80 -19.18
N PRO A 142 3.41 26.57 -18.40
CA PRO A 142 2.89 25.23 -18.19
C PRO A 142 2.34 24.66 -19.51
N VAL A 143 2.70 23.42 -19.86
CA VAL A 143 2.27 22.74 -21.11
C VAL A 143 0.74 22.69 -21.30
N ARG A 144 -0.04 22.82 -20.22
CA ARG A 144 -1.51 22.85 -20.26
C ARG A 144 -2.10 24.15 -20.83
N ALA A 145 -1.33 25.24 -20.91
CA ALA A 145 -1.80 26.44 -21.58
C ALA A 145 -1.78 26.21 -23.10
N ALA A 146 -2.91 26.46 -23.78
CA ALA A 146 -3.06 26.34 -25.24
C ALA A 146 -2.31 27.45 -26.01
N VAL A 147 -1.12 27.81 -25.54
CA VAL A 147 -0.29 28.90 -26.04
C VAL A 147 0.80 28.28 -26.91
N ARG A 148 0.68 28.46 -28.23
CA ARG A 148 1.63 27.92 -29.24
C ARG A 148 2.82 28.85 -29.48
N GLN A 149 2.65 30.14 -29.21
CA GLN A 149 3.66 31.19 -29.37
C GLN A 149 3.81 31.94 -28.06
N CYS A 150 5.05 32.29 -27.71
CA CYS A 150 5.31 33.05 -26.49
C CYS A 150 4.60 34.42 -26.57
N PRO A 151 3.71 34.77 -25.62
CA PRO A 151 3.02 36.06 -25.62
C PRO A 151 3.98 37.24 -25.36
N ASN A 152 5.18 36.96 -24.86
CA ASN A 152 6.18 37.99 -24.54
C ASN A 152 7.09 38.34 -25.73
N CYS A 153 7.39 37.38 -26.62
CA CYS A 153 8.35 37.60 -27.71
C CYS A 153 7.96 36.99 -29.06
N GLY A 154 6.80 36.33 -29.18
CA GLY A 154 6.32 35.69 -30.41
C GLY A 154 7.06 34.40 -30.81
N GLY A 155 8.13 34.02 -30.11
CA GLY A 155 8.93 32.83 -30.42
C GLY A 155 8.17 31.51 -30.22
N THR A 156 8.51 30.51 -31.04
CA THR A 156 8.01 29.14 -30.91
C THR A 156 8.52 28.53 -29.60
N LEU A 157 7.60 27.95 -28.83
CA LEU A 157 7.92 27.32 -27.56
C LEU A 157 8.44 25.90 -27.78
N GLU A 158 9.62 25.58 -27.24
CA GLU A 158 10.16 24.23 -27.23
C GLU A 158 9.81 23.51 -25.92
N ILE A 159 9.50 22.22 -26.00
CA ILE A 159 9.14 21.41 -24.83
C ILE A 159 10.43 20.88 -24.22
N ALA A 160 10.83 21.46 -23.10
CA ALA A 160 11.90 20.93 -22.27
C ALA A 160 11.31 20.01 -21.19
N LYS A 161 11.84 18.80 -21.06
CA LYS A 161 11.53 17.91 -19.92
C LYS A 161 12.46 18.27 -18.76
N GLN A 162 11.89 18.58 -17.60
CA GLN A 162 12.58 18.66 -16.31
C GLN A 162 11.87 17.74 -15.30
#